data_AF-A0A538SJ15-F1
#
_entry.id   AF-A0A538SJ15-F1
#
_cell.length_a   1.000
_cell.length_b   1.000
_cell.length_c   1.000
_cell.angle_alpha   90.00
_cell.angle_beta   90.00
_cell.angle_gamma   90.00
#
_symmetry.space_group_name_H-M   'P 1'
#
loop_
_entity.id
_entity.type
_entity.pdbx_description
1 polymer ?
#
loop_
_entity_poly.entity_id
_entity_poly.type
_entity_poly.pdbx_seq_one_letter_code
_entity_poly.pdbx_strand_id
1 'polypeptide(L)'
;MPIYGAMLSIRRLVCATLIVAGCSGHQAQTGAGATSPATVVARASATHAPVGVARAFASSPRETSLTAPAPPPPEPTAHYASLEAARDAIEAMLRRTVSARDTAIHFSRKAATFDYLWVKASARGLALGVVVNDTTACPHDALMNALRAAGWVDDWNYSADGQDGTVMGFVCRQFLCVVEGRWDGGDPTDTTYVPPPGCEVTATIVPRRLDDVPDR
;
A
#
# COMPACT_ATOMS: atom_id res chain seq x y z
N MET A 1 -17.56 14.85 4.89
CA MET A 1 -16.28 14.52 4.24
C MET A 1 -16.51 13.30 3.38
N PRO A 2 -16.65 13.42 2.06
CA PRO A 2 -16.80 12.26 1.19
C PRO A 2 -15.42 11.65 0.93
N ILE A 3 -15.28 10.36 1.26
CA ILE A 3 -14.14 9.53 0.88
C ILE A 3 -14.32 9.22 -0.61
N TYR A 4 -13.76 10.08 -1.48
CA TYR A 4 -13.66 9.76 -2.89
C TYR A 4 -12.47 8.81 -3.08
N GLY A 5 -12.78 7.52 -3.17
CA GLY A 5 -11.89 6.53 -3.76
C GLY A 5 -11.68 6.86 -5.24
N ALA A 6 -10.73 7.76 -5.53
CA ALA A 6 -10.23 7.95 -6.87
C ALA A 6 -9.41 6.70 -7.24
N MET A 7 -10.07 5.72 -7.85
CA MET A 7 -9.39 4.66 -8.60
C MET A 7 -8.47 5.32 -9.63
N LEU A 8 -7.16 5.26 -9.38
CA LEU A 8 -6.12 5.56 -10.35
C LEU A 8 -6.26 4.55 -11.50
N SER A 9 -7.09 4.89 -12.49
CA SER A 9 -7.42 4.02 -13.62
C SER A 9 -6.25 3.98 -14.61
N ILE A 10 -5.21 3.21 -14.28
CA ILE A 10 -4.17 2.82 -15.23
C ILE A 10 -4.83 1.93 -16.29
N ARG A 11 -5.16 2.50 -17.46
CA ARG A 11 -5.68 1.75 -18.61
C ARG A 11 -4.65 0.71 -19.04
N ARG A 12 -4.86 -0.56 -18.65
CA ARG A 12 -4.10 -1.71 -19.13
C ARG A 12 -4.39 -1.91 -20.63
N LEU A 13 -3.34 -1.86 -21.46
CA LEU A 13 -3.39 -2.37 -22.83
C LEU A 13 -3.31 -3.90 -22.75
N VAL A 14 -4.45 -4.58 -22.90
CA VAL A 14 -4.52 -6.05 -22.87
C VAL A 14 -4.16 -6.58 -24.27
N CYS A 15 -2.99 -7.21 -24.40
CA CYS A 15 -2.65 -8.02 -25.57
C CYS A 15 -3.15 -9.45 -25.31
N ALA A 16 -4.19 -9.86 -26.04
CA ALA A 16 -4.85 -11.15 -25.88
C ALA A 16 -3.90 -12.29 -26.27
N THR A 17 -3.59 -13.17 -25.32
CA THR A 17 -2.94 -14.46 -25.60
C THR A 17 -3.97 -15.56 -25.33
N LEU A 18 -4.38 -16.25 -26.39
CA LEU A 18 -5.25 -17.43 -26.34
C LEU A 18 -4.52 -18.58 -25.65
N ILE A 19 -5.05 -19.05 -24.52
CA ILE A 19 -4.63 -20.31 -23.89
C ILE A 19 -5.76 -21.32 -24.05
N VAL A 20 -5.43 -22.44 -24.68
CA VAL A 20 -6.31 -23.58 -24.96
C VAL A 20 -6.57 -24.35 -23.67
N ALA A 21 -7.86 -24.60 -23.40
CA ALA A 21 -8.34 -25.39 -22.27
C ALA A 21 -8.03 -26.89 -22.43
N GLY A 22 -7.49 -27.49 -21.38
CA GLY A 22 -7.32 -28.95 -21.24
C GLY A 22 -8.15 -29.47 -20.06
N CYS A 23 -9.10 -30.35 -20.35
CA CYS A 23 -9.95 -31.06 -19.39
C CYS A 23 -9.21 -32.25 -18.74
N SER A 24 -9.40 -32.44 -17.43
CA SER A 24 -9.36 -33.71 -16.65
C SER A 24 -9.55 -33.32 -15.18
N GLY A 25 -10.37 -33.92 -14.30
CA GLY A 25 -11.06 -35.20 -14.27
C GLY A 25 -10.79 -35.85 -12.90
N HIS A 26 -11.85 -36.12 -12.11
CA HIS A 26 -11.89 -36.91 -10.86
C HIS A 26 -11.22 -36.28 -9.61
N GLN A 27 -11.67 -36.46 -8.36
CA GLN A 27 -12.52 -37.49 -7.75
C GLN A 27 -13.12 -36.97 -6.43
N ALA A 28 -14.28 -37.51 -6.04
CA ALA A 28 -14.92 -37.29 -4.75
C ALA A 28 -14.21 -38.03 -3.61
N GLN A 29 -14.14 -37.41 -2.42
CA GLN A 29 -14.03 -38.13 -1.15
C GLN A 29 -14.94 -37.51 -0.10
N THR A 30 -15.93 -38.31 0.27
CA THR A 30 -16.74 -38.25 1.49
C THR A 30 -15.87 -38.55 2.71
N GLY A 31 -15.90 -37.67 3.71
CA GLY A 31 -15.25 -37.88 5.01
C GLY A 31 -16.14 -37.34 6.12
N ALA A 32 -16.63 -38.25 6.96
CA ALA A 32 -17.59 -38.02 8.02
C ALA A 32 -16.95 -37.47 9.30
N GLY A 33 -17.76 -36.73 10.07
CA GLY A 33 -17.76 -36.84 11.53
C GLY A 33 -16.89 -35.85 12.31
N ALA A 34 -17.53 -34.85 12.91
CA ALA A 34 -17.25 -34.44 14.29
C ALA A 34 -18.39 -33.53 14.80
N THR A 35 -19.30 -34.13 15.55
CA THR A 35 -20.24 -33.45 16.44
C THR A 35 -19.48 -32.78 17.58
N SER A 36 -19.50 -31.45 17.64
CA SER A 36 -19.12 -30.68 18.83
C SER A 36 -20.35 -30.33 19.67
N PRO A 37 -20.32 -30.52 21.00
CA PRO A 37 -21.42 -30.15 21.87
C PRO A 37 -21.48 -28.62 22.07
N ALA A 38 -22.71 -28.10 22.04
CA ALA A 38 -23.03 -26.73 22.39
C ALA A 38 -22.84 -26.50 23.90
N THR A 39 -21.89 -25.64 24.28
CA THR A 39 -21.80 -25.13 25.64
C THR A 39 -22.77 -23.95 25.79
N VAL A 40 -23.90 -24.22 26.42
CA VAL A 40 -24.85 -23.21 26.89
C VAL A 40 -24.24 -22.54 28.14
N VAL A 41 -23.74 -21.32 28.01
CA VAL A 41 -23.38 -20.49 29.18
C VAL A 41 -24.62 -19.74 29.65
N ALA A 42 -25.04 -20.08 30.86
CA ALA A 42 -26.19 -19.50 31.55
C ALA A 42 -26.02 -17.99 31.79
N ARG A 43 -27.08 -17.25 31.46
CA ARG A 43 -27.23 -15.81 31.70
C ARG A 43 -27.65 -15.60 33.16
N ALA A 44 -26.70 -15.28 34.03
CA ALA A 44 -27.03 -14.85 35.39
C ALA A 44 -27.61 -13.44 35.36
N SER A 45 -28.92 -13.34 35.60
CA SER A 45 -29.59 -12.06 35.89
C SER A 45 -29.33 -11.71 37.35
N ALA A 46 -28.39 -10.80 37.59
CA ALA A 46 -28.20 -10.19 38.89
C ALA A 46 -28.87 -8.80 38.88
N THR A 47 -30.05 -8.72 39.47
CA THR A 47 -30.70 -7.48 39.92
C THR A 47 -29.82 -6.81 40.96
N HIS A 48 -29.00 -5.85 40.54
CA HIS A 48 -28.34 -4.91 41.44
C HIS A 48 -29.16 -3.63 41.55
N ALA A 49 -29.49 -3.25 42.78
CA ALA A 49 -30.13 -1.99 43.13
C ALA A 49 -29.26 -0.80 42.67
N PRO A 50 -29.87 0.34 42.27
CA PRO A 50 -29.12 1.52 41.90
C PRO A 50 -28.56 2.21 43.16
N VAL A 51 -27.30 1.93 43.50
CA VAL A 51 -26.54 2.77 44.43
C VAL A 51 -26.08 4.00 43.64
N GLY A 52 -26.80 5.10 43.81
CA GLY A 52 -26.44 6.40 43.27
C GLY A 52 -25.18 6.94 43.93
N VAL A 53 -24.01 6.61 43.38
CA VAL A 53 -22.75 7.29 43.72
C VAL A 53 -22.65 8.53 42.85
N ALA A 54 -23.03 9.68 43.41
CA ALA A 54 -22.74 10.99 42.83
C ALA A 54 -21.22 11.20 42.84
N ARG A 55 -20.52 10.75 41.79
CA ARG A 55 -19.13 11.15 41.53
C ARG A 55 -19.16 12.61 41.09
N ALA A 56 -18.80 13.51 42.01
CA ALA A 56 -18.41 14.85 41.68
C ALA A 56 -17.16 14.77 40.79
N PHE A 57 -17.32 14.97 39.48
CA PHE A 57 -16.21 15.19 38.58
C PHE A 57 -15.62 16.55 38.92
N ALA A 58 -14.64 16.59 39.81
CA ALA A 58 -13.78 17.75 39.95
C ALA A 58 -13.15 17.99 38.57
N SER A 59 -13.43 19.14 37.99
CA SER A 59 -12.83 19.56 36.73
C SER A 59 -11.33 19.65 36.95
N SER A 60 -10.57 18.68 36.46
CA SER A 60 -9.11 18.76 36.48
C SER A 60 -8.69 20.07 35.82
N PRO A 61 -7.73 20.82 36.39
CA PRO A 61 -7.20 22.00 35.76
C PRO A 61 -6.82 21.63 34.34
N ARG A 62 -7.31 22.41 33.38
CA ARG A 62 -7.02 22.25 31.96
C ARG A 62 -5.51 22.48 31.81
N GLU A 63 -4.74 21.40 31.88
CA GLU A 63 -3.32 21.42 31.50
C GLU A 63 -3.30 21.96 30.09
N THR A 64 -2.88 23.21 29.97
CA THR A 64 -2.64 23.82 28.68
C THR A 64 -1.37 23.15 28.20
N SER A 65 -1.53 21.98 27.57
CA SER A 65 -0.42 21.25 26.96
C SER A 65 0.15 22.19 25.91
N LEU A 66 1.26 22.85 26.27
CA LEU A 66 2.07 23.63 25.36
C LEU A 66 2.77 22.64 24.44
N THR A 67 2.00 22.07 23.50
CA THR A 67 2.55 21.23 22.45
C THR A 67 3.52 22.11 21.68
N ALA A 68 4.80 21.79 21.75
CA ALA A 68 5.81 22.47 20.96
C ALA A 68 5.40 22.44 19.48
N PRO A 69 5.65 23.52 18.72
CA PRO A 69 5.33 23.54 17.30
C PRO A 69 5.99 22.35 16.61
N ALA A 70 5.25 21.68 15.74
CA ALA A 70 5.76 20.56 14.96
C ALA A 70 7.01 21.02 14.17
N PRO A 71 8.07 20.20 14.09
CA PRO A 71 9.23 20.51 13.27
C PRO A 71 8.80 20.72 11.81
N PRO A 72 9.52 21.56 11.04
CA PRO A 72 9.22 21.74 9.63
C PRO A 72 9.33 20.40 8.88
N PRO A 73 8.56 20.21 7.79
CA PRO A 73 8.70 19.02 6.95
C PRO A 73 10.15 18.89 6.44
N PRO A 74 10.69 17.66 6.36
CA PRO A 74 12.04 17.45 5.84
C PRO A 74 12.12 17.89 4.37
N GLU A 75 13.23 18.54 4.00
CA GLU A 75 13.49 18.90 2.62
C GLU A 75 14.13 17.75 1.84
N PRO A 76 13.73 17.51 0.58
CA PRO A 76 14.33 16.47 -0.24
C PRO A 76 15.76 16.83 -0.64
N THR A 77 16.69 15.91 -0.38
CA THR A 77 18.12 16.05 -0.71
C THR A 77 18.49 15.27 -1.97
N ALA A 78 17.72 14.26 -2.34
CA ALA A 78 17.92 13.49 -3.58
C ALA A 78 17.80 14.38 -4.83
N HIS A 79 18.68 14.13 -5.81
CA HIS A 79 18.76 14.86 -7.06
C HIS A 79 19.24 13.95 -8.19
N TYR A 80 18.58 14.01 -9.35
CA TYR A 80 18.92 13.19 -10.52
C TYR A 80 18.98 14.05 -11.79
N ALA A 81 19.88 13.72 -12.71
CA ALA A 81 20.05 14.51 -13.93
C ALA A 81 18.87 14.41 -14.91
N SER A 82 18.10 13.32 -14.87
CA SER A 82 16.92 13.08 -15.72
C SER A 82 15.94 12.08 -15.11
N LEU A 83 14.77 11.91 -15.75
CA LEU A 83 13.80 10.87 -15.38
C LEU A 83 14.39 9.46 -15.50
N GLU A 84 15.18 9.21 -16.54
CA GLU A 84 15.86 7.92 -16.77
C GLU A 84 16.88 7.65 -15.66
N ALA A 85 17.67 8.66 -15.29
CA ALA A 85 18.62 8.53 -14.19
C ALA A 85 17.94 8.23 -12.85
N ALA A 86 16.79 8.87 -12.58
CA ALA A 86 15.98 8.57 -11.41
C ALA A 86 15.41 7.14 -11.46
N ARG A 87 14.81 6.72 -12.58
CA ARG A 87 14.29 5.35 -12.76
C ARG A 87 15.39 4.30 -12.58
N ASP A 88 16.55 4.51 -13.20
CA ASP A 88 17.65 3.54 -13.15
C ASP A 88 18.23 3.44 -11.73
N ALA A 89 18.27 4.54 -10.98
CA ALA A 89 18.65 4.53 -9.56
C ALA A 89 17.63 3.78 -8.70
N ILE A 90 16.33 4.00 -8.92
CA ILE A 90 15.25 3.28 -8.24
C ILE A 90 15.27 1.80 -8.57
N GLU A 91 15.53 1.44 -9.83
CA GLU A 91 15.71 0.04 -10.22
C GLU A 91 16.91 -0.59 -9.51
N ALA A 92 18.04 0.12 -9.42
CA ALA A 92 19.17 -0.37 -8.65
C ALA A 92 18.84 -0.56 -7.17
N MET A 93 18.01 0.31 -6.57
CA MET A 93 17.50 0.12 -5.20
C MET A 93 16.63 -1.13 -5.11
N LEU A 94 15.63 -1.27 -5.98
CA LEU A 94 14.70 -2.39 -6.00
C LEU A 94 15.38 -3.74 -6.26
N ARG A 95 16.43 -3.76 -7.10
CA ARG A 95 17.25 -4.96 -7.32
C ARG A 95 18.03 -5.40 -6.08
N ARG A 96 18.34 -4.48 -5.16
CA ARG A 96 18.98 -4.81 -3.86
C ARG A 96 17.98 -5.29 -2.82
N THR A 97 16.70 -4.96 -2.97
CA THR A 97 15.66 -5.39 -2.02
C THR A 97 15.12 -6.78 -2.31
N VAL A 98 15.43 -7.33 -3.48
CA VAL A 98 14.99 -8.66 -3.89
C VAL A 98 16.17 -9.62 -4.11
N SER A 99 15.94 -10.91 -3.93
CA SER A 99 16.99 -11.92 -4.11
C SER A 99 17.40 -12.04 -5.58
N ALA A 100 18.68 -11.84 -5.88
CA ALA A 100 19.21 -11.97 -7.24
C ALA A 100 19.16 -13.41 -7.79
N ARG A 101 18.92 -14.41 -6.94
CA ARG A 101 18.84 -15.84 -7.31
C ARG A 101 17.42 -16.31 -7.57
N ASP A 102 16.44 -15.47 -7.30
CA ASP A 102 15.04 -15.82 -7.43
C ASP A 102 14.59 -15.63 -8.88
N THR A 103 14.32 -16.74 -9.56
CA THR A 103 13.84 -16.76 -10.95
C THR A 103 12.37 -16.36 -11.07
N ALA A 104 11.65 -16.24 -9.94
CA ALA A 104 10.27 -15.80 -9.89
C ALA A 104 10.12 -14.27 -9.93
N ILE A 105 11.22 -13.54 -10.15
CA ILE A 105 11.28 -12.08 -10.15
C ILE A 105 11.39 -11.54 -11.58
N HIS A 106 10.41 -10.74 -11.96
CA HIS A 106 10.35 -10.15 -13.30
C HIS A 106 10.33 -8.63 -13.22
N PHE A 107 11.37 -8.01 -13.76
CA PHE A 107 11.46 -6.55 -13.90
C PHE A 107 10.94 -6.12 -15.27
N SER A 108 10.20 -5.01 -15.29
CA SER A 108 9.71 -4.37 -16.52
C SER A 108 9.89 -2.87 -16.45
N ARG A 109 10.20 -2.25 -17.61
CA ARG A 109 10.26 -0.79 -17.78
C ARG A 109 9.21 -0.40 -18.81
N LYS A 110 8.45 0.66 -18.53
CA LYS A 110 7.43 1.18 -19.46
C LYS A 110 7.36 2.70 -19.41
N ALA A 111 6.97 3.31 -20.53
CA ALA A 111 6.50 4.70 -20.49
C ALA A 111 5.17 4.75 -19.73
N ALA A 112 4.95 5.81 -18.98
CA ALA A 112 3.72 6.02 -18.22
C ALA A 112 3.13 7.41 -18.51
N THR A 113 1.81 7.51 -18.36
CA THR A 113 1.13 8.80 -18.18
C THR A 113 0.65 8.83 -16.74
N PHE A 114 0.81 9.97 -16.08
CA PHE A 114 0.43 10.16 -14.70
C PHE A 114 -0.46 11.38 -14.58
N ASP A 115 -1.58 11.21 -13.90
CA ASP A 115 -2.56 12.27 -13.65
C ASP A 115 -2.34 12.78 -12.22
N TYR A 116 -1.99 14.06 -12.12
CA TYR A 116 -1.81 14.71 -10.84
C TYR A 116 -3.16 14.94 -10.16
N LEU A 117 -3.24 14.63 -8.88
CA LEU A 117 -4.50 14.60 -8.14
C LEU A 117 -5.13 15.98 -7.97
N TRP A 118 -4.32 17.01 -7.73
CA TRP A 118 -4.81 18.32 -7.29
C TRP A 118 -4.85 19.34 -8.43
N VAL A 119 -3.79 19.39 -9.24
CA VAL A 119 -3.70 20.35 -10.36
C VAL A 119 -4.48 19.91 -11.62
N LYS A 120 -5.07 18.70 -11.63
CA LYS A 120 -5.84 18.15 -12.77
C LYS A 120 -5.08 18.20 -14.10
N ALA A 121 -3.76 18.01 -14.04
CA ALA A 121 -2.89 17.94 -15.20
C ALA A 121 -2.35 16.52 -15.36
N SER A 122 -1.87 16.21 -16.56
CA SER A 122 -1.18 14.95 -16.83
C SER A 122 0.27 15.21 -17.24
N ALA A 123 1.18 14.30 -16.87
CA ALA A 123 2.55 14.30 -17.35
C ALA A 123 2.95 12.95 -17.92
N ARG A 124 3.94 12.98 -18.83
CA ARG A 124 4.67 11.78 -19.23
C ARG A 124 5.69 11.44 -18.13
N GLY A 125 5.76 10.16 -17.81
CA GLY A 125 6.70 9.61 -16.84
C GLY A 125 7.24 8.27 -17.30
N LEU A 126 7.97 7.63 -16.39
CA LEU A 126 8.52 6.30 -16.57
C LEU A 126 8.05 5.43 -15.41
N ALA A 127 7.60 4.21 -15.70
CA ALA A 127 7.28 3.24 -14.68
C ALA A 127 8.25 2.06 -14.71
N LEU A 128 8.61 1.62 -13.53
CA LEU A 128 9.36 0.41 -13.24
C LEU A 128 8.43 -0.54 -12.50
N GLY A 129 8.15 -1.70 -13.06
CA GLY A 129 7.37 -2.76 -12.41
C GLY A 129 8.27 -3.92 -12.02
N VAL A 130 8.05 -4.50 -10.84
CA VAL A 130 8.57 -5.80 -10.44
C VAL A 130 7.41 -6.70 -10.04
N VAL A 131 7.39 -7.92 -10.56
CA VAL A 131 6.50 -8.99 -10.10
C VAL A 131 7.34 -10.01 -9.37
N VAL A 132 6.94 -10.38 -8.16
CA VAL A 132 7.60 -11.41 -7.34
C VAL A 132 6.57 -12.49 -7.06
N ASN A 133 6.74 -13.70 -7.59
CA ASN A 133 5.70 -14.74 -7.51
C ASN A 133 5.85 -15.71 -6.32
N ASP A 134 6.99 -15.71 -5.61
CA ASP A 134 7.29 -16.73 -4.59
C ASP A 134 7.75 -16.11 -3.25
N THR A 135 7.15 -14.98 -2.88
CA THR A 135 7.46 -14.30 -1.61
C THR A 135 6.20 -14.14 -0.77
N THR A 136 6.36 -14.30 0.55
CA THR A 136 5.36 -13.93 1.55
C THR A 136 5.42 -12.45 1.92
N ALA A 137 6.52 -11.76 1.58
CA ALA A 137 6.73 -10.35 1.89
C ALA A 137 6.97 -9.55 0.60
N CYS A 138 6.14 -8.55 0.37
CA CYS A 138 6.27 -7.68 -0.79
C CYS A 138 7.40 -6.65 -0.59
N PRO A 139 8.30 -6.41 -1.57
CA PRO A 139 9.48 -5.58 -1.36
C PRO A 139 9.20 -4.06 -1.35
N HIS A 140 7.94 -3.63 -1.30
CA HIS A 140 7.58 -2.22 -1.33
C HIS A 140 8.15 -1.47 -0.14
N ASP A 141 8.04 -2.01 1.09
CA ASP A 141 8.61 -1.39 2.30
C ASP A 141 10.13 -1.21 2.20
N ALA A 142 10.81 -2.24 1.71
CA ALA A 142 12.25 -2.20 1.52
C ALA A 142 12.64 -1.12 0.47
N LEU A 143 11.85 -0.97 -0.59
CA LEU A 143 12.04 0.10 -1.58
C LEU A 143 11.79 1.48 -0.98
N MET A 144 10.70 1.65 -0.23
CA MET A 144 10.35 2.91 0.44
C MET A 144 11.46 3.34 1.42
N ASN A 145 11.99 2.40 2.19
CA ASN A 145 13.13 2.64 3.08
C ASN A 145 14.41 3.00 2.30
N ALA A 146 14.66 2.36 1.17
CA ALA A 146 15.79 2.70 0.30
C ALA A 146 15.65 4.11 -0.31
N LEU A 147 14.45 4.53 -0.69
CA LEU A 147 14.16 5.88 -1.17
C LEU A 147 14.44 6.92 -0.08
N ARG A 148 13.93 6.72 1.14
CA ARG A 148 14.20 7.59 2.29
C ARG A 148 15.70 7.70 2.58
N ALA A 149 16.40 6.57 2.61
CA ALA A 149 17.85 6.52 2.81
C ALA A 149 18.62 7.26 1.69
N ALA A 150 18.06 7.33 0.48
CA ALA A 150 18.63 8.07 -0.63
C ALA A 150 18.28 9.58 -0.64
N GLY A 151 17.51 10.07 0.34
CA GLY A 151 17.16 11.48 0.47
C GLY A 151 15.85 11.88 -0.22
N TRP A 152 15.01 10.91 -0.58
CA TRP A 152 13.62 11.16 -0.94
C TRP A 152 12.79 11.42 0.32
N VAL A 153 11.72 12.21 0.18
CA VAL A 153 10.81 12.56 1.28
C VAL A 153 9.42 12.08 0.97
N ASP A 154 8.75 11.51 1.96
CA ASP A 154 7.36 11.05 1.87
C ASP A 154 6.42 12.21 1.47
N ASP A 155 5.61 11.98 0.44
CA ASP A 155 4.56 12.89 0.00
C ASP A 155 3.19 12.29 0.34
N TRP A 156 2.70 12.66 1.52
CA TRP A 156 1.42 12.19 2.07
C TRP A 156 0.19 12.62 1.26
N ASN A 157 0.34 13.51 0.27
CA ASN A 157 -0.75 13.80 -0.68
C ASN A 157 -1.01 12.63 -1.64
N TYR A 158 -0.05 11.71 -1.74
CA TYR A 158 -0.07 10.51 -2.57
C TYR A 158 0.06 9.24 -1.73
N SER A 159 -0.67 9.16 -0.61
CA SER A 159 -0.68 7.97 0.24
C SER A 159 -2.05 7.31 0.31
N ALA A 160 -2.10 6.00 0.13
CA ALA A 160 -3.27 5.18 0.41
C ALA A 160 -2.81 3.80 0.87
N ASP A 161 -3.42 3.26 1.92
CA ASP A 161 -3.07 1.93 2.43
C ASP A 161 -4.34 1.08 2.55
N GLY A 162 -4.25 -0.18 2.17
CA GLY A 162 -5.38 -1.09 2.13
C GLY A 162 -4.94 -2.55 2.20
N GLN A 163 -5.93 -3.43 2.34
CA GLN A 163 -5.67 -4.86 2.51
C GLN A 163 -4.92 -5.50 1.34
N ASP A 164 -5.20 -5.05 0.12
CA ASP A 164 -4.66 -5.62 -1.13
C ASP A 164 -3.58 -4.75 -1.77
N GLY A 165 -3.06 -3.78 -1.02
CA GLY A 165 -2.04 -2.91 -1.55
C GLY A 165 -1.82 -1.63 -0.79
N THR A 166 -0.74 -0.97 -1.15
CA THR A 166 -0.34 0.32 -0.61
C THR A 166 0.15 1.22 -1.73
N VAL A 167 -0.04 2.51 -1.57
CA VAL A 167 0.45 3.56 -2.44
C VAL A 167 1.13 4.59 -1.56
N MET A 168 2.36 4.97 -1.92
CA MET A 168 3.08 6.05 -1.24
C MET A 168 3.83 6.91 -2.25
N GLY A 169 3.64 8.22 -2.15
CA GLY A 169 4.39 9.22 -2.89
C GLY A 169 5.72 9.54 -2.22
N PHE A 170 6.73 9.80 -3.03
CA PHE A 170 8.04 10.25 -2.63
C PHE A 170 8.48 11.39 -3.54
N VAL A 171 8.92 12.49 -2.96
CA VAL A 171 9.47 13.62 -3.72
C VAL A 171 10.98 13.69 -3.55
N CYS A 172 11.67 13.94 -4.66
CA CYS A 172 13.03 14.47 -4.64
C CYS A 172 13.01 15.93 -5.13
N ARG A 173 14.17 16.54 -5.40
CA ARG A 173 14.22 17.93 -5.85
C ARG A 173 13.45 18.15 -7.17
N GLN A 174 13.54 17.23 -8.12
CA GLN A 174 12.96 17.40 -9.46
C GLN A 174 11.84 16.45 -9.82
N PHE A 175 11.68 15.34 -9.09
CA PHE A 175 10.76 14.27 -9.47
C PHE A 175 9.84 13.86 -8.32
N LEU A 176 8.63 13.46 -8.70
CA LEU A 176 7.71 12.69 -7.87
C LEU A 176 7.84 11.22 -8.28
N CYS A 177 7.94 10.33 -7.30
CA CYS A 177 7.91 8.89 -7.46
C CYS A 177 6.71 8.35 -6.66
N VAL A 178 5.76 7.71 -7.33
CA VAL A 178 4.65 7.01 -6.66
C VAL A 178 4.96 5.52 -6.68
N VAL A 179 5.08 4.93 -5.50
CA VAL A 179 5.29 3.49 -5.30
C VAL A 179 3.95 2.85 -4.97
N GLU A 180 3.48 1.96 -5.83
CA GLU A 180 2.31 1.12 -5.62
C GLU A 180 2.79 -0.31 -5.35
N GLY A 181 2.46 -0.87 -4.19
CA GLY A 181 2.54 -2.29 -3.91
C GLY A 181 1.14 -2.90 -4.01
N ARG A 182 1.01 -4.05 -4.68
CA ARG A 182 -0.25 -4.81 -4.79
C ARG A 182 0.01 -6.25 -4.41
N TRP A 183 -0.85 -6.81 -3.56
CA TRP A 183 -0.82 -8.21 -3.18
C TRP A 183 -2.27 -8.66 -2.93
N ASP A 184 -2.46 -9.95 -2.68
CA ASP A 184 -3.75 -10.48 -2.25
C ASP A 184 -3.73 -10.59 -0.72
N GLY A 185 -4.43 -9.70 -0.04
CA GLY A 185 -4.48 -9.67 1.42
C GLY A 185 -5.47 -10.66 2.01
N GLY A 186 -6.23 -11.38 1.16
CA GLY A 186 -7.33 -12.27 1.55
C GLY A 186 -8.52 -11.53 2.14
N ASP A 187 -9.58 -12.27 2.47
CA ASP A 187 -10.69 -11.78 3.29
C ASP A 187 -10.42 -12.17 4.74
N PRO A 188 -10.32 -11.23 5.70
CA PRO A 188 -10.03 -11.59 7.08
C PRO A 188 -11.18 -12.36 7.74
N THR A 189 -12.36 -12.40 7.11
CA THR A 189 -13.52 -13.15 7.57
C THR A 189 -13.59 -14.58 7.02
N ASP A 190 -12.89 -14.88 5.92
CA ASP A 190 -12.82 -16.22 5.34
C ASP A 190 -11.55 -16.93 5.79
N THR A 191 -11.65 -17.76 6.82
CA THR A 191 -10.54 -18.55 7.34
C THR A 191 -10.14 -19.73 6.44
N THR A 192 -10.88 -20.00 5.38
CA THR A 192 -10.62 -21.11 4.44
C THR A 192 -9.83 -20.68 3.21
N TYR A 193 -9.83 -19.38 2.93
CA TYR A 193 -9.08 -18.80 1.82
C TYR A 193 -7.63 -18.53 2.22
N VAL A 194 -6.68 -19.09 1.45
CA VAL A 194 -5.25 -18.77 1.56
C VAL A 194 -4.84 -18.07 0.27
N PRO A 195 -4.50 -16.77 0.33
CA PRO A 195 -4.06 -16.04 -0.86
C PRO A 195 -2.85 -16.71 -1.51
N PRO A 196 -2.78 -16.73 -2.86
CA PRO A 196 -1.58 -17.19 -3.54
C PRO A 196 -0.40 -16.28 -3.16
N PRO A 197 0.82 -16.84 -3.06
CA PRO A 197 2.00 -16.01 -2.80
C PRO A 197 2.26 -15.04 -3.95
N GLY A 198 2.92 -13.95 -3.61
CA GLY A 198 3.44 -13.00 -4.57
C GLY A 198 2.85 -11.60 -4.46
N CYS A 199 3.50 -10.67 -5.15
CA CYS A 199 3.08 -9.29 -5.21
C CYS A 199 3.65 -8.58 -6.45
N GLU A 200 3.03 -7.44 -6.77
CA GLU A 200 3.50 -6.51 -7.80
C GLU A 200 3.89 -5.19 -7.13
N VAL A 201 5.08 -4.68 -7.44
CA VAL A 201 5.48 -3.32 -7.04
C VAL A 201 5.73 -2.50 -8.30
N THR A 202 5.06 -1.37 -8.43
CA THR A 202 5.26 -0.39 -9.50
C THR A 202 5.74 0.93 -8.92
N ALA A 203 6.91 1.39 -9.35
CA ALA A 203 7.39 2.75 -9.09
C ALA A 203 7.18 3.60 -10.35
N THR A 204 6.35 4.64 -10.26
CA THR A 204 6.09 5.59 -11.36
C THR A 204 6.78 6.91 -11.07
N ILE A 205 7.73 7.31 -11.92
CA ILE A 205 8.53 8.53 -11.79
C ILE A 205 8.05 9.57 -12.81
N VAL A 206 7.75 10.77 -12.33
CA VAL A 206 7.26 11.91 -13.12
C VAL A 206 7.93 13.22 -12.70
N PRO A 207 7.93 14.27 -13.54
CA PRO A 207 8.39 15.59 -13.12
C PRO A 207 7.64 16.08 -11.88
N ARG A 208 8.33 16.62 -10.88
CA ARG A 208 7.67 17.18 -9.71
C ARG A 208 6.94 18.46 -10.08
N ARG A 209 5.72 18.63 -9.56
CA ARG A 209 4.93 19.85 -9.65
C ARG A 209 4.81 20.48 -8.27
N LEU A 210 5.22 21.74 -8.12
CA LEU A 210 5.11 22.47 -6.85
C LEU A 210 3.70 23.01 -6.61
N ASP A 211 2.89 23.12 -7.66
CA ASP A 211 1.51 23.58 -7.65
C ASP A 211 0.50 22.44 -7.46
N ASP A 212 0.96 21.19 -7.38
CA ASP A 212 0.11 20.02 -7.15
C ASP A 212 -0.04 19.70 -5.66
N VAL A 213 -0.77 20.59 -4.97
CA VAL A 213 -1.05 20.47 -3.54
C VAL A 213 -2.54 20.70 -3.29
N PRO A 214 -3.14 20.10 -2.24
CA PRO A 214 -4.54 20.36 -1.89
C PRO A 214 -4.80 21.84 -1.62
N ASP A 215 -5.95 22.34 -2.07
CA ASP A 215 -6.44 23.67 -1.70
C ASP A 215 -6.55 23.75 -0.16
N ARG A 216 -5.84 24.71 0.44
CA ARG A 216 -5.86 24.95 1.90
C ARG A 216 -7.00 25.88 2.31
#